data_AF-A0AAE4HMG7-F1
#
_entry.id   AF-A0AAE4HMG7-F1
#
_cell.length_a   1.000
_cell.length_b   1.000
_cell.length_c   1.000
_cell.angle_alpha   90.00
_cell.angle_beta   90.00
_cell.angle_gamma   90.00
#
_symmetry.space_group_name_H-M   'P 1'
#
loop_
_entity.id
_entity.type
_entity.pdbx_description
1 polymer ?
#
loop_
_entity_poly.entity_id
_entity_poly.type
_entity_poly.pdbx_seq_one_letter_code
_entity_poly.pdbx_strand_id
1 'polypeptide(L)'
;MRFIKRENFGDYIRPAKFCLKNKLYGFEKASHEIIIIEGIDYNWWIYNSDRYCMAFPTKDIDHVLLFERDFQARLPLSHSGENYRLTDFKKAKRPINPYTGKVS
;
A
#
# COMPACT_ATOMS: atom_id res chain seq x y z
N MET A 1 -3.47 -8.50 -2.08
CA MET A 1 -2.72 -7.31 -2.51
C MET A 1 -1.70 -7.71 -3.56
N ARG A 2 -1.50 -6.87 -4.57
CA ARG A 2 -0.54 -7.04 -5.66
C ARG A 2 0.28 -5.76 -5.84
N PHE A 3 1.60 -5.86 -5.87
CA PHE A 3 2.47 -4.74 -6.20
C PHE A 3 2.33 -4.36 -7.67
N ILE A 4 2.16 -3.07 -7.95
CA ILE A 4 2.00 -2.52 -9.29
C ILE A 4 3.31 -1.89 -9.75
N LYS A 5 3.77 -0.87 -9.03
CA LYS A 5 4.98 -0.12 -9.38
C LYS A 5 5.52 0.67 -8.19
N ARG A 6 6.79 1.05 -8.29
CA ARG A 6 7.44 2.07 -7.47
C ARG A 6 7.53 3.36 -8.29
N GLU A 7 7.18 4.48 -7.67
CA GLU A 7 7.33 5.81 -8.26
C GLU A 7 8.26 6.62 -7.38
N ASN A 8 9.44 6.95 -7.91
CA ASN A 8 10.42 7.77 -7.21
C ASN A 8 10.15 9.26 -7.46
N PHE A 9 10.45 10.06 -6.45
CA PHE A 9 10.36 11.51 -6.48
C PHE A 9 11.76 12.09 -6.66
N GLY A 10 11.87 13.22 -7.36
CA GLY A 10 13.16 13.93 -7.47
C GLY A 10 13.56 14.64 -6.18
N ASP A 11 12.59 14.96 -5.32
CA ASP A 11 12.76 15.64 -4.04
C ASP A 11 11.77 15.07 -3.02
N TYR A 12 11.97 15.36 -1.74
CA TYR A 12 11.01 15.03 -0.68
C TYR A 12 9.61 15.60 -0.98
N ILE A 13 8.59 14.73 -0.95
CA ILE A 13 7.19 15.13 -1.12
C ILE A 13 6.35 14.56 0.02
N ARG A 14 5.63 15.44 0.74
CA ARG A 14 4.62 15.01 1.72
C ARG A 14 3.53 14.17 1.02
N PRO A 15 3.09 13.02 1.56
CA PRO A 15 2.09 12.16 0.92
C PRO A 15 0.81 12.90 0.51
N ALA A 16 0.28 13.77 1.38
CA ALA A 16 -0.89 14.59 1.07
C ALA A 16 -0.67 15.53 -0.15
N LYS A 17 0.54 16.08 -0.30
CA LYS A 17 0.92 16.91 -1.46
C LYS A 17 1.02 16.05 -2.73
N PHE A 18 1.55 14.83 -2.63
CA PHE A 18 1.55 13.87 -3.73
C PHE A 18 0.12 13.55 -4.19
N CYS A 19 -0.78 13.23 -3.24
CA CYS A 19 -2.19 12.94 -3.54
C CYS A 19 -2.87 14.13 -4.21
N LEU A 20 -2.68 15.35 -3.68
CA LEU A 20 -3.26 16.57 -4.25
C LEU A 20 -2.76 16.84 -5.68
N LYS A 21 -1.43 16.73 -5.92
CA LYS A 21 -0.82 16.94 -7.24
C LYS A 21 -1.39 15.97 -8.28
N ASN A 22 -1.65 14.73 -7.88
CA ASN A 22 -2.17 13.67 -8.75
C ASN A 22 -3.72 13.60 -8.77
N LYS A 23 -4.43 14.57 -8.17
CA LYS A 23 -5.90 14.60 -8.09
C LYS A 23 -6.50 13.33 -7.44
N LEU A 24 -5.76 12.73 -6.52
CA LEU A 24 -6.17 11.55 -5.73
C LEU A 24 -6.93 12.01 -4.48
N TYR A 25 -8.08 12.66 -4.67
CA TYR A 25 -8.91 13.17 -3.58
C TYR A 25 -9.45 12.02 -2.74
N GLY A 26 -9.51 12.17 -1.41
CA GLY A 26 -10.04 11.14 -0.51
C GLY A 26 -9.05 10.01 -0.16
N PHE A 27 -7.76 10.17 -0.48
CA PHE A 27 -6.72 9.31 0.05
C PHE A 27 -6.33 9.74 1.46
N GLU A 28 -6.33 8.79 2.39
CA GLU A 28 -5.98 9.01 3.79
C GLU A 28 -5.00 7.96 4.29
N LYS A 29 -4.29 8.29 5.38
CA LYS A 29 -3.42 7.35 6.08
C LYS A 29 -4.30 6.31 6.77
N ALA A 30 -4.12 5.03 6.40
CA ALA A 30 -5.00 3.95 6.81
C ALA A 30 -4.83 3.57 8.30
N SER A 31 -3.61 3.63 8.81
CA SER A 31 -3.32 3.41 10.23
C SER A 31 -1.97 4.04 10.60
N HIS A 32 -1.72 4.16 11.90
CA HIS A 32 -0.40 4.55 12.42
C HIS A 32 0.61 3.41 12.39
N GLU A 33 0.15 2.19 12.18
CA GLU A 33 0.98 0.99 12.11
C GLU A 33 1.82 0.99 10.82
N ILE A 34 2.94 0.28 10.88
CA ILE A 34 3.91 0.23 9.80
C ILE A 34 3.91 -1.13 9.13
N ILE A 35 4.39 -1.15 7.90
CA ILE A 35 4.87 -2.35 7.23
C ILE A 35 6.33 -2.13 6.85
N ILE A 36 7.16 -3.14 7.10
CA ILE A 36 8.55 -3.15 6.67
C ILE A 36 8.61 -3.91 5.35
N ILE A 37 9.04 -3.24 4.28
CA ILE A 37 9.21 -3.84 2.96
C ILE A 37 10.65 -3.62 2.53
N GLU A 38 11.38 -4.72 2.31
CA GLU A 38 12.79 -4.72 1.91
C GLU A 38 13.66 -3.86 2.83
N GLY A 39 13.32 -3.87 4.13
CA GLY A 39 14.04 -3.14 5.18
C GLY A 39 13.68 -1.66 5.33
N ILE A 40 12.69 -1.16 4.59
CA ILE A 40 12.20 0.22 4.72
C ILE A 40 10.84 0.20 5.42
N ASP A 41 10.65 1.13 6.37
CA ASP A 41 9.38 1.32 7.07
C ASP A 41 8.42 2.16 6.23
N TYR A 42 7.19 1.67 6.02
CA TYR A 42 6.14 2.38 5.31
C TYR A 42 4.87 2.54 6.14
N ASN A 43 4.11 3.60 5.86
CA ASN A 43 2.70 3.68 6.23
C ASN A 43 1.81 3.44 5.02
N TRP A 44 0.70 2.73 5.26
CA TRP A 44 -0.34 2.55 4.28
C TRP A 44 -1.22 3.80 4.14
N TRP A 45 -1.54 4.12 2.90
CA TRP A 45 -2.49 5.12 2.48
C TRP A 45 -3.53 4.48 1.57
N ILE A 46 -4.80 4.73 1.81
CA ILE A 46 -5.91 4.06 1.12
C ILE A 46 -6.87 5.08 0.55
N TYR A 47 -7.58 4.66 -0.50
CA TYR A 47 -8.69 5.41 -1.08
C TYR A 47 -10.01 4.75 -0.73
N ASN A 48 -11.05 5.56 -0.56
CA ASN A 48 -12.44 5.11 -0.34
C ASN A 48 -13.03 4.32 -1.53
N SER A 49 -12.31 4.20 -2.65
CA SER A 49 -12.59 3.21 -3.70
C SER A 49 -11.49 2.15 -3.76
N ASP A 50 -11.19 1.55 -2.62
CA ASP A 50 -11.21 0.11 -2.33
C ASP A 50 -10.27 -0.84 -3.08
N ARG A 51 -9.85 -0.54 -4.31
CA ARG A 51 -8.96 -1.40 -5.10
C ARG A 51 -7.50 -1.01 -5.05
N TYR A 52 -7.17 0.17 -4.53
CA TYR A 52 -5.79 0.65 -4.53
C TYR A 52 -5.35 1.11 -3.14
N CYS A 53 -4.08 0.86 -2.83
CA CYS A 53 -3.40 1.44 -1.69
C CYS A 53 -1.96 1.80 -2.05
N MET A 54 -1.42 2.74 -1.29
CA MET A 54 -0.06 3.26 -1.44
C MET A 54 0.72 3.02 -0.16
N ALA A 55 1.99 2.69 -0.26
CA ALA A 55 2.91 2.68 0.86
C ALA A 55 3.91 3.82 0.67
N PHE A 56 3.90 4.79 1.59
CA PHE A 56 4.90 5.85 1.64
C PHE A 56 5.90 5.54 2.74
N PRO A 57 7.22 5.73 2.51
CA PRO A 57 8.22 5.65 3.57
C PRO A 57 7.82 6.49 4.78
N THR A 58 8.16 6.04 5.98
CA THR A 58 7.90 6.81 7.22
C THR A 58 8.94 7.92 7.41
N LYS A 59 10.14 7.74 6.87
CA LYS A 59 11.27 8.68 6.86
C LYS A 59 11.71 8.91 5.43
N ASP A 60 12.25 10.10 5.14
CA ASP A 60 12.85 10.45 3.85
C ASP A 60 11.97 10.05 2.66
N ILE A 61 10.76 10.61 2.62
CA ILE A 61 9.71 10.28 1.64
C ILE A 61 10.12 10.70 0.23
N ASP A 62 10.88 9.82 -0.42
CA ASP A 62 11.49 9.95 -1.75
C ASP A 62 10.81 9.06 -2.80
N HIS A 63 9.86 8.23 -2.41
CA HIS A 63 9.08 7.41 -3.33
C HIS A 63 7.73 6.99 -2.74
N VAL A 64 6.91 6.37 -3.60
CA VAL A 64 5.72 5.64 -3.19
C VAL A 64 5.67 4.28 -3.88
N LEU A 65 5.21 3.28 -3.14
CA LEU A 65 4.88 1.96 -3.67
C LEU A 65 3.38 1.87 -3.89
N LEU A 66 2.96 1.52 -5.10
CA LEU A 66 1.55 1.39 -5.46
C LEU A 66 1.15 -0.08 -5.50
N PHE A 67 0.00 -0.37 -4.89
CA PHE A 67 -0.55 -1.71 -4.81
C PHE A 67 -2.02 -1.74 -5.19
N GLU A 68 -2.42 -2.83 -5.81
CA GLU A 68 -3.81 -3.23 -5.91
C GLU A 68 -4.18 -4.04 -4.67
N ARG A 69 -5.31 -3.76 -4.04
CA ARG A 69 -5.80 -4.47 -2.86
C ARG A 69 -7.18 -5.06 -3.10
N ASP A 70 -7.45 -6.12 -2.34
CA ASP A 70 -8.81 -6.54 -2.07
C ASP A 70 -9.30 -5.67 -0.89
N PHE A 71 -10.40 -4.94 -1.07
CA PHE A 71 -10.91 -4.05 -0.03
C PHE A 71 -11.30 -4.79 1.24
N GLN A 72 -11.79 -6.02 1.10
CA GLN A 72 -12.26 -6.83 2.22
C GLN A 72 -11.09 -7.41 3.03
N ALA A 73 -9.90 -7.46 2.45
CA ALA A 73 -8.70 -7.93 3.14
C ALA A 73 -8.09 -6.83 4.02
N ARG A 74 -7.66 -7.21 5.22
CA ARG A 74 -6.85 -6.34 6.07
C ARG A 74 -5.53 -6.01 5.38
N LEU A 75 -5.03 -4.79 5.62
CA LEU A 75 -3.71 -4.40 5.17
C LEU A 75 -2.66 -5.21 5.95
N PRO A 76 -1.61 -5.72 5.26
CA PRO A 76 -0.51 -6.38 5.95
C PRO A 76 0.27 -5.35 6.77
N LEU A 77 0.67 -5.74 7.97
CA LEU A 77 1.46 -4.93 8.88
C LEU A 77 2.66 -5.77 9.31
N SER A 78 3.73 -5.11 9.74
CA SER A 78 4.89 -5.80 10.30
C SER A 78 4.82 -5.82 11.82
N HIS A 79 4.89 -7.01 12.39
CA HIS A 79 5.17 -7.24 13.80
C HIS A 79 6.64 -7.65 13.98
N SER A 80 7.15 -7.64 15.21
CA SER A 80 8.57 -7.83 15.56
C SER A 80 9.32 -8.84 14.65
N GLY A 81 10.22 -8.31 13.81
CA GLY A 81 11.08 -9.10 12.92
C GLY A 81 10.52 -9.39 11.52
N GLU A 82 9.27 -9.03 11.23
CA GLU A 82 8.64 -9.25 9.92
C GLU A 82 9.11 -8.22 8.90
N ASN A 83 9.70 -8.71 7.81
CA ASN A 83 10.13 -7.92 6.67
C ASN A 83 9.61 -8.56 5.38
N TYR A 84 8.75 -7.84 4.67
CA TYR A 84 8.13 -8.29 3.43
C TYR A 84 9.04 -8.00 2.24
N ARG A 85 8.96 -8.83 1.20
CA ARG A 85 9.55 -8.55 -0.11
C ARG A 85 8.47 -8.05 -1.04
N LEU A 86 8.81 -7.20 -2.02
CA LEU A 86 7.84 -6.80 -3.05
C LEU A 86 7.26 -8.02 -3.79
N THR A 87 8.05 -9.09 -3.88
CA THR A 87 7.63 -10.36 -4.47
C THR A 87 6.57 -11.12 -3.68
N ASP A 88 6.35 -10.78 -2.41
CA ASP A 88 5.31 -11.40 -1.58
C ASP A 88 3.92 -10.87 -1.98
N PHE A 89 3.88 -9.73 -2.68
CA PHE A 89 2.68 -9.09 -3.20
C PHE A 89 2.48 -9.44 -4.69
N LYS A 90 2.51 -10.72 -5.07
CA LYS A 90 2.31 -11.16 -6.47
C LYS A 90 0.90 -11.66 -6.79
N LYS A 91 0.13 -12.06 -5.79
CA LYS A 91 -1.27 -12.49 -5.88
C LYS A 91 -1.99 -12.07 -4.60
N ALA A 92 -3.23 -11.57 -4.67
CA ALA A 92 -4.05 -11.53 -3.48
C ALA A 92 -4.15 -12.97 -2.94
N LYS A 93 -3.74 -13.22 -1.69
CA LYS A 93 -3.56 -14.56 -1.10
C LYS A 93 -4.83 -15.44 -1.13
N ARG A 94 -5.99 -14.92 -1.53
CA ARG A 94 -7.20 -15.70 -1.82
C ARG A 94 -7.75 -15.28 -3.18
N PRO A 95 -7.86 -16.19 -4.17
CA PRO A 95 -8.76 -15.95 -5.29
C PRO A 95 -10.17 -16.03 -4.72
N ILE A 96 -10.74 -14.89 -4.36
CA ILE A 96 -12.18 -14.83 -4.11
C ILE A 96 -12.83 -14.96 -5.48
N ASN A 97 -13.70 -15.96 -5.65
CA ASN A 97 -14.48 -16.07 -6.87
C ASN A 97 -15.24 -14.75 -7.07
N PRO A 98 -15.04 -14.05 -8.21
CA PRO A 98 -15.61 -12.72 -8.43
C PRO A 98 -17.15 -12.72 -8.43
N TYR A 99 -17.77 -13.89 -8.52
CA TYR A 99 -19.23 -14.07 -8.50
C TYR A 99 -19.81 -14.43 -7.13
N THR A 100 -19.00 -14.93 -6.18
CA THR A 100 -19.56 -15.53 -4.94
C THR A 100 -18.99 -14.99 -3.63
N GLY A 101 -17.87 -14.25 -3.64
CA GLY A 101 -17.37 -13.58 -2.43
C GLY A 101 -16.86 -14.53 -1.34
N LYS A 102 -16.74 -15.84 -1.60
CA LYS A 102 -16.30 -16.84 -0.62
C LYS A 102 -14.90 -17.38 -0.92
N VAL A 103 -14.23 -17.82 0.15
CA VAL A 103 -12.92 -18.48 0.13
C VAL A 103 -13.12 -19.94 -0.31
N SER A 104 -12.38 -20.38 -1.32
CA SER A 104 -12.21 -21.80 -1.66
C SER A 104 -11.25 -22.48 -0.70
#